data_AF-I4BME8-F1
#
_entry.id   AF-I4BME8-F1
#
_cell.length_a   1.000
_cell.length_b   1.000
_cell.length_c   1.000
_cell.angle_alpha   90.00
_cell.angle_beta   90.00
_cell.angle_gamma   90.00
#
_symmetry.space_group_name_H-M   'P 1'
#
loop_
_entity.id
_entity.type
_entity.pdbx_description
1 polymer ?
#
loop_
_entity_poly.entity_id
_entity_poly.type
_entity_poly.pdbx_seq_one_letter_code
_entity_poly.pdbx_strand_id
1 'polypeptide(L)'
;MVVVVAQAGRTGAEEPRNIDRIRTAALHSFAMHGAAATTMRGVAAAAGVSLGLVQHHFATKAGLIKAVDEYVLRLLTATMSQPLSEPPVDSVVEIGDRVSALFSENPDVATYLGRALVDGSPAGARIFDTLFTVGIARWQQRLERGELRPDVDITWAAINGLVLALGAISLRPHLDRHLAEPLLAPAQLQRWQRAVDTLLREGLFRRPDGE
;
A
#
# COMPACT_ATOMS: atom_id res chain seq x y z
N MET A 1 -25.82 -25.11 47.28
CA MET A 1 -26.38 -24.62 46.01
C MET A 1 -25.31 -23.75 45.36
N VAL A 2 -24.53 -24.32 44.43
CA VAL A 2 -23.39 -23.64 43.79
C VAL A 2 -23.86 -23.08 42.45
N VAL A 3 -23.76 -21.78 42.28
CA VAL A 3 -24.08 -21.08 41.03
C VAL A 3 -22.90 -21.25 40.08
N VAL A 4 -23.11 -21.98 38.99
CA VAL A 4 -22.18 -22.02 37.85
C VAL A 4 -22.49 -20.80 36.97
N VAL A 5 -21.63 -19.79 37.02
CA VAL A 5 -21.64 -18.69 36.05
C VAL A 5 -20.90 -19.18 34.81
N ALA A 6 -21.67 -19.47 33.75
CA ALA A 6 -21.12 -19.78 32.44
C ALA A 6 -20.46 -18.54 31.83
N GLN A 7 -19.14 -18.61 31.63
CA GLN A 7 -18.39 -17.63 30.83
C GLN A 7 -18.65 -17.86 29.33
N ALA A 8 -19.74 -17.28 28.82
CA ALA A 8 -19.96 -17.11 27.38
C ALA A 8 -19.64 -15.65 27.03
N GLY A 9 -18.38 -15.35 26.71
CA GLY A 9 -17.96 -13.98 26.35
C GLY A 9 -16.51 -13.75 25.94
N ARG A 10 -15.64 -14.78 25.93
CA ARG A 10 -14.21 -14.63 25.58
C ARG A 10 -13.84 -14.97 24.14
N THR A 11 -14.63 -15.81 23.45
CA THR A 11 -14.26 -16.40 22.16
C THR A 11 -14.36 -15.43 20.98
N GLY A 12 -15.38 -14.57 20.93
CA GLY A 12 -15.64 -13.70 19.76
C GLY A 12 -14.66 -12.54 19.57
N ALA A 13 -13.94 -12.10 20.62
CA ALA A 13 -12.92 -11.04 20.51
C ALA A 13 -11.51 -11.60 20.31
N GLU A 14 -11.28 -12.83 20.74
CA GLU A 14 -9.99 -13.52 20.61
C GLU A 14 -9.78 -14.04 19.18
N GLU A 15 -10.86 -14.40 18.49
CA GLU A 15 -10.86 -14.91 17.12
C GLU A 15 -10.47 -13.84 16.06
N PRO A 16 -11.05 -12.62 16.02
CA PRO A 16 -10.58 -11.53 15.17
C PRO A 16 -9.10 -11.19 15.43
N ARG A 17 -8.69 -11.17 16.71
CA ARG A 17 -7.30 -10.90 17.10
C ARG A 17 -6.34 -11.96 16.58
N ASN A 18 -6.73 -13.24 16.58
CA ASN A 18 -5.91 -14.32 16.04
C ASN A 18 -5.80 -14.26 14.51
N ILE A 19 -6.90 -13.98 13.81
CA ILE A 19 -6.90 -13.78 12.36
C ILE A 19 -5.95 -12.64 11.98
N ASP A 20 -6.03 -11.50 12.67
CA ASP A 20 -5.16 -10.35 12.42
C ASP A 20 -3.68 -10.67 12.70
N ARG A 21 -3.38 -11.32 13.83
CA ARG A 21 -2.00 -11.76 14.15
C ARG A 21 -1.41 -12.68 13.09
N ILE A 22 -2.19 -13.67 12.65
CA ILE A 22 -1.75 -14.62 11.61
C ILE A 22 -1.52 -13.89 10.29
N ARG A 23 -2.44 -13.00 9.90
CA ARG A 23 -2.33 -12.22 8.67
C ARG A 23 -1.12 -11.28 8.69
N THR A 24 -0.87 -10.59 9.80
CA THR A 24 0.31 -9.72 9.96
C THR A 24 1.60 -10.53 9.87
N ALA A 25 1.68 -11.68 10.55
CA ALA A 25 2.86 -12.56 10.46
C ALA A 25 3.07 -13.11 9.04
N ALA A 26 1.99 -13.43 8.33
CA ALA A 26 2.03 -13.87 6.94
C ALA A 26 2.51 -12.75 6.00
N LEU A 27 1.95 -11.55 6.14
CA LEU A 27 2.35 -10.37 5.37
C LEU A 27 3.84 -10.08 5.56
N HIS A 28 4.32 -10.03 6.80
CA HIS A 28 5.74 -9.83 7.09
C HIS A 28 6.61 -10.92 6.45
N SER A 29 6.20 -12.20 6.56
CA SER A 29 6.93 -13.32 5.97
C SER A 29 6.99 -13.24 4.44
N PHE A 30 5.88 -12.86 3.79
CA PHE A 30 5.83 -12.68 2.33
C PHE A 30 6.65 -11.46 1.89
N ALA A 31 6.59 -10.36 2.65
CA ALA A 31 7.39 -9.16 2.43
C ALA A 31 8.90 -9.43 2.56
N MET A 32 9.32 -10.33 3.45
CA MET A 32 10.74 -10.64 3.67
C MET A 32 11.27 -11.76 2.77
N HIS A 33 10.50 -12.83 2.56
CA HIS A 33 10.99 -14.05 1.89
C HIS A 33 10.22 -14.42 0.62
N GLY A 34 9.09 -13.76 0.34
CA GLY A 34 8.20 -14.09 -0.75
C GLY A 34 7.21 -15.19 -0.36
N ALA A 35 6.08 -15.25 -1.08
CA ALA A 35 5.04 -16.22 -0.81
C ALA A 35 5.52 -17.66 -1.06
N ALA A 36 6.35 -17.89 -2.07
CA ALA A 36 6.87 -19.22 -2.42
C ALA A 36 7.68 -19.85 -1.27
N ALA A 37 8.63 -19.12 -0.69
CA ALA A 37 9.51 -19.61 0.38
C ALA A 37 8.82 -19.71 1.76
N THR A 38 7.68 -19.03 1.95
CA THR A 38 6.98 -19.01 3.24
C THR A 38 6.16 -20.27 3.47
N THR A 39 6.20 -20.86 4.68
CA THR A 39 5.42 -22.06 5.04
C THR A 39 4.33 -21.74 6.06
N MET A 40 3.22 -22.49 6.06
CA MET A 40 2.13 -22.33 7.04
C MET A 40 2.62 -22.52 8.49
N ARG A 41 3.55 -23.45 8.70
CA ARG A 41 4.17 -23.69 10.01
C ARG A 41 5.06 -22.52 10.45
N GLY A 42 5.81 -21.93 9.51
CA GLY A 42 6.61 -20.74 9.76
C GLY A 42 5.74 -19.54 10.16
N VAL A 43 4.62 -19.32 9.45
CA VAL A 43 3.65 -18.29 9.80
C VAL A 43 3.05 -18.54 11.18
N ALA A 44 2.66 -19.77 11.50
CA ALA A 44 2.12 -20.11 12.83
C ALA A 44 3.12 -19.79 13.95
N ALA A 45 4.38 -20.16 13.76
CA ALA A 45 5.46 -19.85 14.70
C ALA A 45 5.65 -18.34 14.87
N ALA A 46 5.73 -17.59 13.76
CA ALA A 46 5.88 -16.13 13.78
C ALA A 46 4.68 -15.42 14.42
N ALA A 47 3.46 -15.94 14.22
CA ALA A 47 2.25 -15.43 14.83
C ALA A 47 2.10 -15.82 16.31
N GLY A 48 2.88 -16.79 16.82
CA GLY A 48 2.76 -17.33 18.17
C GLY A 48 1.46 -18.10 18.39
N VAL A 49 1.05 -18.91 17.39
CA VAL A 49 -0.16 -19.74 17.43
C VAL A 49 0.11 -21.16 16.91
N SER A 50 -0.84 -22.09 17.09
CA SER A 50 -0.70 -23.45 16.55
C SER A 50 -0.94 -23.49 15.03
N LEU A 51 -0.30 -24.45 14.35
CA LEU A 51 -0.57 -24.70 12.92
C LEU A 51 -2.05 -25.02 12.67
N GLY A 52 -2.68 -25.76 13.59
CA GLY A 52 -4.10 -26.09 13.53
C GLY A 52 -4.99 -24.85 13.52
N LEU A 53 -4.65 -23.80 14.29
CA LEU A 53 -5.39 -22.54 14.29
C LEU A 53 -5.26 -21.79 12.95
N VAL A 54 -4.07 -21.78 12.35
CA VAL A 54 -3.86 -21.21 11.01
C VAL A 54 -4.68 -21.97 9.96
N GLN A 55 -4.64 -23.30 10.00
CA GLN A 55 -5.40 -24.14 9.07
C GLN A 55 -6.91 -24.01 9.29
N HIS A 56 -7.36 -23.81 10.52
CA HIS A 56 -8.77 -23.58 10.82
C HIS A 56 -9.29 -22.29 10.14
N HIS A 57 -8.53 -21.19 10.21
CA HIS A 57 -8.97 -19.91 9.65
C HIS A 57 -8.73 -19.75 8.14
N PHE A 58 -7.63 -20.29 7.61
CA PHE A 58 -7.22 -20.03 6.22
C PHE A 58 -7.29 -21.26 5.32
N ALA A 59 -7.51 -22.47 5.89
CA ALA A 59 -7.52 -23.79 5.24
C ALA A 59 -6.21 -24.20 4.55
N THR A 60 -5.70 -23.37 3.64
CA THR A 60 -4.54 -23.63 2.79
C THR A 60 -3.61 -22.44 2.72
N LYS A 61 -2.37 -22.66 2.25
CA LYS A 61 -1.42 -21.57 1.96
C LYS A 61 -1.96 -20.60 0.91
N ALA A 62 -2.67 -21.11 -0.10
CA ALA A 62 -3.30 -20.28 -1.12
C ALA A 62 -4.40 -19.39 -0.52
N GLY A 63 -5.21 -19.92 0.41
CA GLY A 63 -6.20 -19.16 1.16
C GLY A 63 -5.57 -18.05 2.01
N LEU A 64 -4.44 -18.33 2.66
CA LEU A 64 -3.69 -17.33 3.42
C LEU A 64 -3.10 -16.24 2.51
N ILE A 65 -2.53 -16.60 1.36
CA ILE A 65 -2.02 -15.63 0.37
C ILE A 65 -3.16 -14.70 -0.08
N LYS A 66 -4.30 -15.28 -0.46
CA LYS A 66 -5.48 -14.51 -0.87
C LYS A 66 -5.95 -13.56 0.22
N ALA A 67 -5.96 -13.99 1.48
CA ALA A 67 -6.37 -13.14 2.59
C ALA A 67 -5.40 -11.96 2.83
N VAL A 68 -4.10 -12.16 2.60
CA VAL A 68 -3.11 -11.07 2.64
C VAL A 68 -3.28 -10.13 1.45
N ASP A 69 -3.45 -10.66 0.23
CA ASP A 69 -3.72 -9.86 -0.98
C ASP A 69 -4.92 -8.93 -0.79
N GLU A 70 -6.04 -9.50 -0.32
CA GLU A 70 -7.26 -8.74 -0.10
C GLU A 70 -7.11 -7.69 1.01
N TYR A 71 -6.34 -7.99 2.06
CA TYR A 71 -6.06 -7.02 3.09
C TYR A 71 -5.23 -5.85 2.57
N VAL A 72 -4.17 -6.13 1.82
CA VAL A 72 -3.33 -5.09 1.22
C VAL A 72 -4.15 -4.26 0.24
N LEU A 73 -4.90 -4.90 -0.66
CA LEU A 73 -5.75 -4.20 -1.62
C LEU A 73 -6.78 -3.29 -0.93
N ARG A 74 -7.46 -3.78 0.11
CA ARG A 74 -8.42 -2.99 0.89
C ARG A 74 -7.76 -1.80 1.58
N LEU A 75 -6.60 -2.00 2.21
CA LEU A 75 -5.87 -0.92 2.87
C LEU A 75 -5.49 0.17 1.87
N LEU A 76 -4.83 -0.21 0.77
CA LEU A 76 -4.40 0.72 -0.27
C LEU A 76 -5.58 1.49 -0.86
N THR A 77 -6.67 0.79 -1.21
CA THR A 77 -7.86 1.40 -1.81
C THR A 77 -8.58 2.31 -0.82
N ALA A 78 -8.72 1.90 0.44
CA ALA A 78 -9.37 2.71 1.47
C ALA A 78 -8.61 4.02 1.71
N THR A 79 -7.28 3.98 1.82
CA THR A 79 -6.47 5.19 1.99
C THR A 79 -6.52 6.08 0.75
N MET A 80 -6.39 5.50 -0.45
CA MET A 80 -6.31 6.29 -1.68
C MET A 80 -7.65 6.85 -2.14
N SER A 81 -8.78 6.25 -1.76
CA SER A 81 -10.13 6.71 -2.13
C SER A 81 -10.73 7.74 -1.17
N GLN A 82 -10.06 8.07 -0.06
CA GLN A 82 -10.55 9.11 0.84
C GLN A 82 -10.74 10.45 0.08
N PRO A 83 -11.79 11.23 0.36
CA PRO A 83 -11.97 12.55 -0.21
C PRO A 83 -10.78 13.44 0.11
N LEU A 84 -10.36 14.29 -0.82
CA LEU A 84 -9.39 15.35 -0.54
C LEU A 84 -10.08 16.48 0.23
N SER A 85 -9.30 17.28 0.97
CA SER A 85 -9.86 18.41 1.72
C SER A 85 -10.46 19.48 0.79
N GLU A 86 -11.56 20.13 1.20
CA GLU A 86 -12.16 21.25 0.47
C GLU A 86 -11.96 22.58 1.23
N PRO A 87 -11.49 23.66 0.57
CA PRO A 87 -11.01 23.69 -0.81
C PRO A 87 -9.65 22.97 -0.96
N PRO A 88 -9.37 22.35 -2.13
CA PRO A 88 -8.10 21.68 -2.34
C PRO A 88 -6.99 22.73 -2.48
N VAL A 89 -6.32 23.05 -1.36
CA VAL A 89 -5.20 24.01 -1.35
C VAL A 89 -4.03 23.46 -2.17
N ASP A 90 -3.81 22.14 -2.10
CA ASP A 90 -2.99 21.38 -3.03
C ASP A 90 -3.20 19.87 -2.93
N SER A 91 -3.73 19.28 -3.99
CA SER A 91 -3.92 17.83 -4.04
C SER A 91 -2.67 17.01 -4.29
N VAL A 92 -1.64 17.60 -4.93
CA VAL A 92 -0.41 16.85 -5.23
C VAL A 92 0.28 16.53 -3.91
N VAL A 93 0.49 17.53 -3.05
CA VAL A 93 1.00 17.34 -1.68
C VAL A 93 0.09 16.44 -0.87
N GLU A 94 -1.24 16.60 -0.90
CA GLU A 94 -2.13 15.75 -0.08
C GLU A 94 -2.07 14.26 -0.49
N ILE A 95 -1.91 13.97 -1.79
CA ILE A 95 -1.67 12.59 -2.25
C ILE A 95 -0.27 12.12 -1.86
N GLY A 96 0.74 12.97 -2.01
CA GLY A 96 2.09 12.72 -1.54
C GLY A 96 2.12 12.33 -0.07
N ASP A 97 1.45 13.10 0.78
CA ASP A 97 1.33 12.88 2.23
C ASP A 97 0.71 11.52 2.53
N ARG A 98 -0.38 11.16 1.83
CA ARG A 98 -1.04 9.85 2.01
C ARG A 98 -0.14 8.70 1.60
N VAL A 99 0.59 8.83 0.50
CA VAL A 99 1.52 7.80 0.03
C VAL A 99 2.68 7.65 1.02
N SER A 100 3.28 8.76 1.47
CA SER A 100 4.34 8.78 2.47
C SER A 100 3.90 8.19 3.81
N ALA A 101 2.72 8.58 4.31
CA ALA A 101 2.14 8.06 5.54
C ALA A 101 1.90 6.55 5.43
N LEU A 102 1.24 6.10 4.35
CA LEU A 102 0.98 4.69 4.10
C LEU A 102 2.27 3.86 4.12
N PHE A 103 3.33 4.32 3.45
CA PHE A 103 4.60 3.59 3.39
C PHE A 103 5.38 3.61 4.70
N SER A 104 5.38 4.72 5.43
CA SER A 104 6.06 4.83 6.72
C SER A 104 5.35 4.01 7.81
N GLU A 105 4.02 4.02 7.84
CA GLU A 105 3.21 3.30 8.82
C GLU A 105 3.10 1.80 8.50
N ASN A 106 3.22 1.41 7.23
CA ASN A 106 3.03 0.04 6.76
C ASN A 106 4.21 -0.44 5.88
N PRO A 107 5.44 -0.54 6.41
CA PRO A 107 6.62 -0.89 5.62
C PRO A 107 6.57 -2.30 5.01
N ASP A 108 5.91 -3.25 5.68
CA ASP A 108 5.68 -4.59 5.14
C ASP A 108 4.71 -4.57 3.96
N VAL A 109 3.69 -3.71 4.00
CA VAL A 109 2.76 -3.51 2.88
C VAL A 109 3.52 -2.93 1.68
N ALA A 110 4.36 -1.91 1.89
CA ALA A 110 5.18 -1.33 0.84
C ALA A 110 6.12 -2.39 0.23
N THR A 111 6.82 -3.16 1.07
CA THR A 111 7.73 -4.21 0.59
C THR A 111 7.00 -5.32 -0.16
N TYR A 112 5.84 -5.75 0.34
CA TYR A 112 4.98 -6.73 -0.31
C TYR A 112 4.51 -6.24 -1.68
N LEU A 113 4.03 -5.00 -1.75
CA LEU A 113 3.55 -4.38 -2.97
C LEU A 113 4.65 -4.30 -4.05
N GLY A 114 5.85 -3.84 -3.69
CA GLY A 114 6.97 -3.76 -4.62
C GLY A 114 7.32 -5.13 -5.24
N ARG A 115 7.33 -6.19 -4.42
CA ARG A 115 7.55 -7.56 -4.91
C ARG A 115 6.41 -8.04 -5.80
N ALA A 116 5.17 -7.86 -5.36
CA ALA A 116 4.00 -8.30 -6.12
C ALA A 116 3.93 -7.70 -7.53
N LEU A 117 4.41 -6.46 -7.69
CA LEU A 117 4.53 -5.76 -8.97
C LEU A 117 5.70 -6.29 -9.80
N VAL A 118 6.89 -6.43 -9.21
CA VAL A 118 8.09 -6.95 -9.91
C VAL A 118 7.90 -8.39 -10.37
N ASP A 119 7.28 -9.23 -9.55
CA ASP A 119 7.00 -10.64 -9.85
C ASP A 119 5.88 -10.80 -10.91
N GLY A 120 5.19 -9.72 -11.28
CA GLY A 120 4.04 -9.78 -12.20
C GLY A 120 2.88 -10.59 -11.65
N SER A 121 2.71 -10.61 -10.33
CA SER A 121 1.70 -11.45 -9.69
C SER A 121 0.27 -10.99 -10.04
N PRO A 122 -0.72 -11.89 -10.09
CA PRO A 122 -2.13 -11.50 -10.27
C PRO A 122 -2.62 -10.50 -9.21
N ALA A 123 -2.04 -10.52 -8.01
CA ALA A 123 -2.33 -9.56 -6.96
C ALA A 123 -1.78 -8.18 -7.27
N GLY A 124 -0.52 -8.10 -7.72
CA GLY A 124 0.12 -6.86 -8.14
C GLY A 124 -0.65 -6.18 -9.28
N ALA A 125 -1.04 -6.95 -10.30
CA ALA A 125 -1.86 -6.44 -11.40
C ALA A 125 -3.20 -5.85 -10.90
N ARG A 126 -3.95 -6.62 -10.09
CA ARG A 126 -5.21 -6.13 -9.50
C ARG A 126 -5.04 -4.87 -8.65
N ILE A 127 -3.96 -4.78 -7.87
CA ILE A 127 -3.67 -3.59 -7.07
C ILE A 127 -3.41 -2.38 -7.99
N PHE A 128 -2.58 -2.56 -9.03
CA PHE A 128 -2.31 -1.50 -10.00
C PHE A 128 -3.60 -1.01 -10.68
N ASP A 129 -4.41 -1.92 -11.21
CA ASP A 129 -5.66 -1.59 -11.91
C ASP A 129 -6.65 -0.85 -11.01
N THR A 130 -6.73 -1.26 -9.74
CA THR A 130 -7.60 -0.61 -8.75
C THR A 130 -7.11 0.80 -8.43
N LEU A 131 -5.81 0.96 -8.17
CA LEU A 131 -5.22 2.27 -7.89
C LEU A 131 -5.31 3.20 -9.10
N PHE A 132 -5.18 2.67 -10.32
CA PHE A 132 -5.39 3.42 -11.55
C PHE A 132 -6.83 3.90 -11.68
N THR A 133 -7.80 3.04 -11.41
CA THR A 133 -9.23 3.40 -11.40
C THR A 133 -9.52 4.52 -10.40
N VAL A 134 -8.94 4.45 -9.19
CA VAL A 134 -9.07 5.52 -8.17
C VAL A 134 -8.39 6.81 -8.63
N GLY A 135 -7.20 6.70 -9.21
CA GLY A 135 -6.42 7.84 -9.70
C GLY A 135 -7.10 8.58 -10.85
N ILE A 136 -7.60 7.86 -11.86
CA ILE A 136 -8.24 8.46 -13.03
C ILE A 136 -9.56 9.14 -12.66
N ALA A 137 -10.36 8.55 -11.77
CA ALA A 137 -11.59 9.16 -11.28
C ALA A 137 -11.32 10.51 -10.57
N ARG A 138 -10.20 10.59 -9.83
CA ARG A 138 -9.77 11.85 -9.20
C ARG A 138 -9.36 12.91 -10.23
N TRP A 139 -8.67 12.53 -11.30
CA TRP A 139 -8.33 13.46 -12.39
C TRP A 139 -9.57 13.94 -13.16
N GLN A 140 -10.55 13.06 -13.37
CA GLN A 140 -11.83 13.43 -14.00
C GLN A 140 -12.60 14.48 -13.19
N GLN A 141 -12.67 14.33 -11.86
CA GLN A 141 -13.29 15.33 -10.99
C GLN A 141 -12.64 16.72 -11.11
N ARG A 142 -11.31 16.78 -11.31
CA ARG A 142 -10.60 18.06 -11.53
C ARG A 142 -10.91 18.69 -12.86
N LEU A 143 -11.03 17.86 -13.90
CA LEU A 143 -11.40 18.31 -15.23
C LEU A 143 -12.80 18.95 -15.19
N GLU A 144 -13.75 18.29 -14.54
CA GLU A 144 -15.12 18.80 -14.36
C GLU A 144 -15.17 20.12 -13.56
N ARG A 145 -14.27 20.30 -12.59
CA ARG A 145 -14.12 21.53 -11.79
C ARG A 145 -13.35 22.64 -12.52
N GLY A 146 -12.80 22.38 -13.71
CA GLY A 146 -12.00 23.36 -14.46
C GLY A 146 -10.64 23.67 -13.85
N GLU A 147 -10.10 22.77 -13.02
CA GLU A 147 -8.83 22.96 -12.30
C GLU A 147 -7.59 22.61 -13.13
N LEU A 148 -7.78 21.98 -14.30
CA LEU A 148 -6.70 21.48 -15.14
C LEU A 148 -6.33 22.45 -16.27
N ARG A 149 -5.07 22.40 -16.70
CA ARG A 149 -4.67 23.08 -17.94
C ARG A 149 -5.34 22.41 -19.16
N PRO A 150 -5.60 23.15 -20.24
CA PRO A 150 -6.30 22.62 -21.42
C PRO A 150 -5.57 21.47 -22.14
N ASP A 151 -4.26 21.36 -21.96
CA ASP A 151 -3.37 20.42 -22.65
C ASP A 151 -3.06 19.14 -21.84
N VAL A 152 -3.70 18.95 -20.68
CA VAL A 152 -3.41 17.82 -19.80
C VAL A 152 -4.00 16.52 -20.35
N ASP A 153 -3.12 15.55 -20.64
CA ASP A 153 -3.53 14.15 -20.79
C ASP A 153 -3.78 13.54 -19.41
N ILE A 154 -5.06 13.41 -19.05
CA ILE A 154 -5.48 12.87 -17.73
C ILE A 154 -5.06 11.41 -17.53
N THR A 155 -4.93 10.64 -18.61
CA THR A 155 -4.54 9.23 -18.54
C THR A 155 -3.09 9.14 -18.11
N TRP A 156 -2.21 9.89 -18.77
CA TRP A 156 -0.79 9.94 -18.41
C TRP A 156 -0.56 10.65 -17.07
N ALA A 157 -1.39 11.62 -16.69
CA ALA A 157 -1.32 12.23 -15.37
C ALA A 157 -1.58 11.20 -14.25
N ALA A 158 -2.58 10.33 -14.42
CA ALA A 158 -2.86 9.24 -13.50
C ALA A 158 -1.74 8.18 -13.49
N ILE A 159 -1.29 7.74 -14.68
CA ILE A 159 -0.22 6.75 -14.81
C ILE A 159 1.07 7.25 -14.19
N ASN A 160 1.49 8.49 -14.46
CA ASN A 160 2.74 9.04 -13.94
C ASN A 160 2.73 9.14 -12.42
N GLY A 161 1.59 9.52 -11.81
CA GLY A 161 1.45 9.50 -10.35
C GLY A 161 1.69 8.11 -9.76
N LEU A 162 1.13 7.07 -10.40
CA LEU A 162 1.36 5.68 -9.99
C LEU A 162 2.79 5.21 -10.24
N VAL A 163 3.37 5.53 -11.40
CA VAL A 163 4.75 5.16 -11.75
C VAL A 163 5.74 5.75 -10.75
N LEU A 164 5.56 7.00 -10.33
CA LEU A 164 6.43 7.63 -9.35
C LEU A 164 6.33 6.92 -7.99
N ALA A 165 5.12 6.67 -7.48
CA ALA A 165 4.93 6.02 -6.18
C ALA A 165 5.33 4.54 -6.18
N LEU A 166 4.80 3.76 -7.13
CA LEU A 166 5.02 2.32 -7.21
C LEU A 166 6.40 1.98 -7.75
N GLY A 167 6.94 2.80 -8.65
CA GLY A 167 8.31 2.65 -9.15
C GLY A 167 9.34 2.87 -8.05
N ALA A 168 9.15 3.88 -7.19
CA ALA A 168 10.03 4.11 -6.05
C ALA A 168 10.08 2.89 -5.10
N ILE A 169 8.94 2.28 -4.81
CA ILE A 169 8.87 1.08 -3.98
C ILE A 169 9.43 -0.17 -4.67
N SER A 170 9.09 -0.38 -5.94
CA SER A 170 9.51 -1.56 -6.70
C SER A 170 11.03 -1.56 -6.94
N LEU A 171 11.61 -0.37 -7.16
CA LEU A 171 13.05 -0.19 -7.40
C LEU A 171 13.83 0.13 -6.11
N ARG A 172 13.19 0.06 -4.93
CA ARG A 172 13.79 0.44 -3.64
C ARG A 172 15.21 -0.12 -3.43
N PRO A 173 15.50 -1.42 -3.65
CA PRO A 173 16.85 -1.95 -3.44
C PRO A 173 17.92 -1.25 -4.31
N HIS A 174 17.54 -0.77 -5.49
CA HIS A 174 18.44 -0.02 -6.36
C HIS A 174 18.60 1.42 -5.90
N LEU A 175 17.52 2.06 -5.44
CA LEU A 175 17.51 3.43 -4.94
C LEU A 175 18.31 3.57 -3.65
N ASP A 176 18.16 2.64 -2.71
CA ASP A 176 18.81 2.68 -1.39
C ASP A 176 20.35 2.71 -1.48
N ARG A 177 20.95 2.21 -2.56
CA ARG A 177 22.40 2.30 -2.82
C ARG A 177 22.90 3.72 -3.10
N HIS A 178 21.99 4.63 -3.43
CA HIS A 178 22.28 6.02 -3.78
C HIS A 178 21.77 7.01 -2.72
N LEU A 179 21.13 6.52 -1.66
CA LEU A 179 20.60 7.34 -0.58
C LEU A 179 21.48 7.22 0.66
N ALA A 180 21.49 8.29 1.47
CA ALA A 180 22.21 8.29 2.74
C ALA A 180 21.53 7.41 3.82
N GLU A 181 20.22 7.21 3.69
CA GLU A 181 19.38 6.37 4.54
C GLU A 181 18.42 5.56 3.63
N PRO A 182 17.85 4.44 4.11
CA PRO A 182 16.85 3.69 3.34
C PRO A 182 15.68 4.58 2.91
N LEU A 183 15.13 4.35 1.72
CA LEU A 183 14.01 5.11 1.15
C LEU A 183 12.81 5.22 2.10
N LEU A 184 12.50 4.13 2.83
CA LEU A 184 11.38 4.07 3.76
C LEU A 184 11.65 4.75 5.11
N ALA A 185 12.85 5.29 5.34
CA ALA A 185 13.11 6.13 6.50
C ALA A 185 12.24 7.40 6.41
N PRO A 186 11.64 7.89 7.52
CA PRO A 186 10.74 9.04 7.48
C PRO A 186 11.33 10.27 6.80
N ALA A 187 12.61 10.57 7.05
CA ALA A 187 13.31 11.70 6.45
C ALA A 187 13.48 11.55 4.92
N GLN A 188 13.75 10.33 4.44
CA GLN A 188 13.87 10.07 2.99
C GLN A 188 12.52 10.06 2.30
N LEU A 189 11.46 9.52 2.91
CA LEU A 189 10.10 9.61 2.37
C LEU A 189 9.67 11.07 2.20
N GLN A 190 9.88 11.91 3.21
CA GLN A 190 9.59 13.34 3.12
C GLN A 190 10.42 14.06 2.04
N ARG A 191 11.68 13.66 1.86
CA ARG A 191 12.55 14.22 0.81
C ARG A 191 12.10 13.78 -0.57
N TRP A 192 11.76 12.50 -0.74
CA TRP A 192 11.25 11.93 -1.98
C TRP A 192 9.92 12.55 -2.37
N GLN A 193 8.99 12.67 -1.44
CA GLN A 193 7.69 13.32 -1.65
C GLN A 193 7.87 14.75 -2.15
N ARG A 194 8.67 15.59 -1.46
CA ARG A 194 8.94 16.96 -1.91
C ARG A 194 9.50 17.03 -3.33
N ALA A 195 10.41 16.12 -3.68
CA ALA A 195 10.97 16.05 -5.03
C ALA A 195 9.91 15.67 -6.08
N VAL A 196 9.01 14.74 -5.75
CA VAL A 196 7.88 14.35 -6.60
C VAL A 196 6.87 15.49 -6.75
N ASP A 197 6.54 16.20 -5.67
CA ASP A 197 5.61 17.32 -5.67
C ASP A 197 6.13 18.45 -6.57
N THR A 198 7.40 18.83 -6.43
CA THR A 198 8.06 19.80 -7.32
C THR A 198 8.00 19.33 -8.78
N LEU A 199 8.34 18.06 -9.05
CA LEU A 199 8.31 17.50 -10.40
C LEU A 199 6.91 17.58 -11.03
N LEU A 200 5.86 17.21 -10.28
CA LEU A 200 4.49 17.19 -10.79
C LEU A 200 3.88 18.58 -10.97
N ARG A 201 4.29 19.55 -10.15
CA ARG A 201 3.76 20.92 -10.16
C ARG A 201 4.48 21.84 -11.14
N GLU A 202 5.80 21.80 -11.09
CA GLU A 202 6.67 22.80 -11.73
C GLU A 202 7.52 22.19 -12.85
N GLY A 203 7.73 20.88 -12.84
CA GLY A 203 8.76 20.23 -13.67
C GLY A 203 10.17 20.50 -13.13
N LEU A 204 11.19 20.07 -13.87
CA LEU A 204 12.60 20.18 -13.43
C LEU A 204 13.40 21.26 -14.17
N PHE A 205 12.99 21.60 -15.38
CA PHE A 205 13.72 22.50 -16.25
C PHE A 205 13.01 23.85 -16.35
N ARG A 206 13.79 24.92 -16.47
CA ARG A 206 13.25 26.22 -16.87
C ARG A 206 12.70 26.08 -18.28
N ARG A 207 11.54 26.66 -18.54
CA ARG A 207 11.08 26.85 -19.91
C ARG A 207 12.06 27.82 -20.58
N PRO A 208 12.59 27.49 -21.77
CA PRO A 208 13.27 28.50 -22.57
C PRO A 208 12.26 29.62 -22.84
N ASP A 209 12.67 30.87 -22.69
CA ASP A 209 11.81 32.01 -22.94
C ASP A 209 11.32 32.00 -24.40
N GLY A 210 10.04 31.71 -24.60
CA GLY A 210 9.22 31.95 -25.80
C GLY A 210 9.76 31.48 -27.15
N GLU A 211 9.25 30.36 -27.65
CA GLU A 211 8.91 30.20 -29.08
C GLU A 211 7.38 30.10 -29.21
#